data_AF-A0A7Y4TKK4-F1
#
_entry.id   AF-A0A7Y4TKK4-F1
#
_cell.length_a   1.000
_cell.length_b   1.000
_cell.length_c   1.000
_cell.angle_alpha   90.00
_cell.angle_beta   90.00
_cell.angle_gamma   90.00
#
_symmetry.space_group_name_H-M   'P 1'
#
loop_
_entity.id
_entity.type
_entity.pdbx_description
1 polymer ?
#
loop_
_entity_poly.entity_id
_entity_poly.type
_entity_poly.pdbx_seq_one_letter_code
_entity_poly.pdbx_strand_id
1 'polypeptide(L)'
;MAAEPKDPKNKDDYQAMQQQGGTTGGSTRESDIKSLIKILEEARGIPISLRLTEPDRIETGKRLTNRFGRVTVAFPPCSGEMLALIKINGNTNKDDIDRYFEEYFNFGLKHKIISSTALSELDPDLLECSDDGTSIFSEVDPALTEWISDCCLCSPCLTLDGIRNADPSPTPLPSIKRLFPGDVVWLSFMERMGISQILGAILDAYACNGRLPISNGSLEPGIKDDIVALVLEVMTRQVKTGISSTVRDRACLYRTALGWTSEAGRKLNLDTSVNTGFNTLFHKLIYHSLEFYKDKRLAVAIRGTAAPVAPPSVATLITIRDTIDVLKKRFEAFHYGRNFYNTLSGIVWTIAGMSVIRSLATTIGIPPAFNAPDEFIPAAYDILVLKRPVNTGETNRYLVHKECADKGRDVLLDLEVIDHQDTTPVTGELEVWLTQIEAKIEGYRTAYRTLTGVDLGVSPTPVIEQQA
;
A
#
# COMPACT_ATOMS: atom_id res chain seq x y z
N MET A 1 -72.82 -37.00 -11.76
CA MET A 1 -71.93 -36.95 -12.94
C MET A 1 -70.93 -35.84 -12.70
N ALA A 2 -69.65 -36.16 -12.85
CA ALA A 2 -68.53 -35.30 -12.50
C ALA A 2 -68.42 -34.08 -13.42
N ALA A 3 -68.01 -32.94 -12.85
CA ALA A 3 -67.16 -31.95 -13.49
C ALA A 3 -66.58 -30.98 -12.44
N GLU A 4 -65.27 -30.81 -12.50
CA GLU A 4 -64.39 -29.84 -11.84
C GLU A 4 -63.70 -29.03 -12.98
N PRO A 5 -62.91 -27.95 -12.76
CA PRO A 5 -63.14 -26.72 -11.98
C PRO A 5 -62.53 -25.44 -12.66
N LYS A 6 -62.38 -24.37 -11.84
CA LYS A 6 -61.56 -23.12 -11.96
C LYS A 6 -62.28 -21.91 -12.59
N ASP A 7 -62.19 -20.67 -12.09
CA ASP A 7 -61.19 -19.96 -11.25
C ASP A 7 -61.85 -18.73 -10.54
N PRO A 8 -61.18 -18.04 -9.59
CA PRO A 8 -61.81 -17.17 -8.56
C PRO A 8 -61.69 -15.65 -8.81
N LYS A 9 -62.57 -14.84 -8.18
CA LYS A 9 -62.39 -13.40 -7.90
C LYS A 9 -63.49 -12.84 -6.97
N ASN A 10 -63.13 -12.32 -5.79
CA ASN A 10 -63.68 -11.19 -5.01
C ASN A 10 -63.32 -11.41 -3.53
N LYS A 11 -62.53 -10.57 -2.86
CA LYS A 11 -62.78 -9.19 -2.36
C LYS A 11 -64.00 -9.08 -1.43
N ASP A 12 -63.67 -8.70 -0.21
CA ASP A 12 -64.48 -8.00 0.78
C ASP A 12 -65.61 -8.79 1.43
N ASP A 13 -65.24 -9.65 2.38
CA ASP A 13 -66.06 -9.94 3.56
C ASP A 13 -65.15 -10.46 4.70
N TYR A 14 -65.57 -10.24 5.94
CA TYR A 14 -64.92 -10.60 7.21
C TYR A 14 -63.98 -9.57 7.83
N GLN A 15 -64.52 -8.36 8.06
CA GLN A 15 -64.31 -7.72 9.36
C GLN A 15 -65.34 -8.27 10.37
N ALA A 16 -64.85 -8.50 11.59
CA ALA A 16 -65.56 -8.92 12.80
C ALA A 16 -65.69 -10.44 13.02
N MET A 17 -65.19 -10.84 14.19
CA MET A 17 -65.21 -12.17 14.83
C MET A 17 -64.08 -13.13 14.46
N GLN A 18 -62.90 -12.91 15.06
CA GLN A 18 -62.17 -13.97 15.78
C GLN A 18 -61.00 -13.37 16.58
N GLN A 19 -61.30 -12.96 17.82
CA GLN A 19 -60.34 -13.06 18.91
C GLN A 19 -60.33 -14.53 19.35
N GLN A 20 -59.20 -15.23 19.17
CA GLN A 20 -58.64 -16.29 20.03
C GLN A 20 -57.64 -17.15 19.24
N GLY A 21 -56.36 -17.16 19.68
CA GLY A 21 -55.47 -18.33 19.57
C GLY A 21 -54.29 -18.31 18.56
N GLY A 22 -53.06 -18.16 19.09
CA GLY A 22 -51.80 -18.82 18.65
C GLY A 22 -51.02 -18.24 17.45
N THR A 23 -49.91 -17.49 17.67
CA THR A 23 -48.46 -17.91 17.59
C THR A 23 -47.99 -18.42 16.21
N THR A 24 -46.90 -17.96 15.56
CA THR A 24 -45.53 -17.63 16.03
C THR A 24 -44.68 -17.03 14.89
N GLY A 25 -43.68 -16.19 15.22
CA GLY A 25 -42.42 -16.15 14.45
C GLY A 25 -41.76 -14.77 14.24
N GLY A 26 -40.88 -14.34 15.16
CA GLY A 26 -39.78 -13.42 14.84
C GLY A 26 -39.77 -12.05 15.53
N SER A 27 -39.55 -11.98 16.84
CA SER A 27 -39.18 -10.72 17.53
C SER A 27 -38.53 -10.90 18.92
N THR A 28 -38.19 -12.12 19.35
CA THR A 28 -38.00 -12.37 20.79
C THR A 28 -36.59 -12.11 21.34
N ARG A 29 -35.51 -12.17 20.54
CA ARG A 29 -34.16 -12.07 21.13
C ARG A 29 -33.79 -10.70 21.70
N GLU A 30 -34.12 -9.60 21.04
CA GLU A 30 -33.81 -8.26 21.55
C GLU A 30 -34.78 -7.81 22.66
N SER A 31 -36.05 -8.21 22.58
CA SER A 31 -37.03 -7.90 23.62
C SER A 31 -36.75 -8.66 24.92
N ASP A 32 -36.29 -9.92 24.81
CA ASP A 32 -35.97 -10.77 25.97
C ASP A 32 -34.69 -10.31 26.68
N ILE A 33 -33.72 -9.75 25.94
CA ILE A 33 -32.52 -9.16 26.54
C ILE A 33 -32.85 -7.85 27.28
N LYS A 34 -33.71 -6.99 26.69
CA LYS A 34 -34.14 -5.74 27.34
C LYS A 34 -34.96 -5.98 28.61
N SER A 35 -35.81 -7.01 28.62
CA SER A 35 -36.58 -7.37 29.82
C SER A 35 -35.68 -7.99 30.90
N LEU A 36 -34.67 -8.81 30.54
CA LEU A 36 -33.67 -9.33 31.48
C LEU A 36 -32.81 -8.23 32.11
N ILE A 37 -32.39 -7.22 31.34
CA ILE A 37 -31.63 -6.06 31.86
C ILE A 37 -32.46 -5.28 32.87
N LYS A 38 -33.75 -5.06 32.58
CA LYS A 38 -34.65 -4.35 33.49
C LYS A 38 -34.90 -5.12 34.80
N ILE A 39 -35.02 -6.44 34.75
CA ILE A 39 -35.17 -7.30 35.94
C ILE A 39 -33.90 -7.26 36.81
N LEU A 40 -32.70 -7.18 36.18
CA LEU A 40 -31.43 -7.08 36.90
C LEU A 40 -31.22 -5.70 37.54
N GLU A 41 -31.69 -4.62 36.91
CA GLU A 41 -31.68 -3.26 37.47
C GLU A 41 -32.62 -3.13 38.68
N GLU A 42 -33.80 -3.75 38.63
CA GLU A 42 -34.77 -3.76 39.74
C GLU A 42 -34.28 -4.60 40.94
N ALA A 43 -33.40 -5.59 40.72
CA ALA A 43 -32.88 -6.48 41.75
C ALA A 43 -31.73 -5.91 42.61
N ARG A 44 -31.32 -4.64 42.41
CA ARG A 44 -30.14 -4.02 43.06
C ARG A 44 -28.85 -4.86 42.93
N GLY A 45 -28.75 -5.64 41.86
CA GLY A 45 -27.52 -6.34 41.50
C GLY A 45 -26.46 -5.36 41.01
N ILE A 46 -25.19 -5.63 41.34
CA ILE A 46 -24.03 -4.87 40.86
C ILE A 46 -24.14 -4.73 39.33
N PRO A 47 -24.06 -3.51 38.76
CA PRO A 47 -24.21 -3.33 37.33
C PRO A 47 -23.04 -4.02 36.62
N ILE A 48 -23.29 -5.19 36.02
CA ILE A 48 -22.39 -5.78 35.04
C ILE A 48 -22.55 -4.93 33.78
N SER A 49 -21.70 -3.92 33.64
CA SER A 49 -21.58 -3.18 32.40
C SER A 49 -20.98 -4.11 31.35
N LEU A 50 -21.83 -4.77 30.56
CA LEU A 50 -21.43 -5.40 29.30
C LEU A 50 -21.11 -4.27 28.30
N ARG A 51 -20.00 -3.57 28.52
CA ARG A 51 -19.37 -2.76 27.48
C ARG A 51 -18.77 -3.71 26.46
N LEU A 52 -19.59 -4.12 25.49
CA LEU A 52 -19.14 -4.48 24.14
C LEU A 52 -18.80 -3.18 23.38
N THR A 53 -17.99 -2.30 23.99
CA THR A 53 -17.32 -1.28 23.19
C THR A 53 -16.17 -1.99 22.53
N GLU A 54 -16.25 -2.16 21.21
CA GLU A 54 -15.06 -2.51 20.43
C GLU A 54 -13.93 -1.58 20.86
N PRO A 55 -12.73 -2.11 21.18
CA PRO A 55 -11.63 -1.29 21.63
C PRO A 55 -11.34 -0.23 20.56
N ASP A 56 -11.14 1.02 20.99
CA ASP A 56 -10.93 2.15 20.08
C ASP A 56 -9.87 1.81 19.03
N ARG A 57 -10.24 1.97 17.76
CA ARG A 57 -9.36 1.66 16.64
C ARG A 57 -8.13 2.57 16.65
N ILE A 58 -6.94 2.00 16.51
CA ILE A 58 -5.73 2.82 16.38
C ILE A 58 -5.71 3.42 14.97
N GLU A 59 -5.99 4.72 14.88
CA GLU A 59 -5.96 5.47 13.61
C GLU A 59 -4.52 5.82 13.22
N THR A 60 -3.75 4.83 12.73
CA THR A 60 -2.33 4.99 12.40
C THR A 60 -2.07 6.16 11.45
N GLY A 61 -2.87 6.32 10.39
CA GLY A 61 -2.68 7.41 9.42
C GLY A 61 -2.71 8.80 10.08
N LYS A 62 -3.74 9.07 10.89
CA LYS A 62 -3.89 10.34 11.62
C LYS A 62 -2.80 10.55 12.65
N ARG A 63 -2.41 9.50 13.37
CA ARG A 63 -1.31 9.57 14.34
C ARG A 63 0.04 9.83 13.66
N LEU A 64 0.31 9.26 12.48
CA LEU A 64 1.54 9.53 11.73
C LEU A 64 1.63 11.00 11.32
N THR A 65 0.53 11.58 10.81
CA THR A 65 0.46 12.99 10.42
C THR A 65 0.64 13.94 11.61
N ASN A 66 0.12 13.58 12.80
CA ASN A 66 0.16 14.43 13.98
C ASN A 66 1.46 14.28 14.80
N ARG A 67 2.04 13.06 14.84
CA ARG A 67 3.22 12.75 15.65
C ARG A 67 4.52 13.25 15.00
N PHE A 68 4.59 13.21 13.68
CA PHE A 68 5.82 13.56 12.95
C PHE A 68 5.60 14.82 12.11
N GLY A 69 6.47 15.82 12.30
CA GLY A 69 6.48 17.01 11.46
C GLY A 69 6.83 16.71 9.99
N ARG A 70 6.49 17.66 9.11
CA ARG A 70 6.83 17.57 7.67
C ARG A 70 8.35 17.55 7.51
N VAL A 71 8.85 16.63 6.70
CA VAL A 71 10.26 16.62 6.29
C VAL A 71 10.35 17.18 4.89
N THR A 72 11.07 18.29 4.74
CA THR A 72 11.38 18.86 3.42
C THR A 72 12.60 18.17 2.85
N VAL A 73 12.39 17.25 1.91
CA VAL A 73 13.47 16.71 1.07
C VAL A 73 13.17 17.07 -0.37
N ALA A 74 14.22 17.45 -1.10
CA ALA A 74 14.10 17.70 -2.54
C ALA A 74 13.64 16.42 -3.24
N PHE A 75 12.60 16.54 -4.04
CA PHE A 75 12.19 15.46 -4.93
C PHE A 75 13.30 15.14 -5.93
N PRO A 76 13.41 13.88 -6.37
CA PRO A 76 14.27 13.54 -7.50
C PRO A 76 13.95 14.45 -8.70
N PRO A 77 14.96 14.85 -9.49
CA PRO A 77 14.75 15.58 -10.74
C PRO A 77 13.70 14.91 -11.63
N CYS A 78 12.92 15.71 -12.34
CA CYS A 78 11.86 15.29 -13.26
C CYS A 78 10.81 14.29 -12.70
N SER A 79 10.56 14.29 -11.39
CA SER A 79 9.59 13.36 -10.78
C SER A 79 8.15 13.59 -11.29
N GLY A 80 7.80 14.82 -11.64
CA GLY A 80 6.48 15.15 -12.19
C GLY A 80 6.28 14.53 -13.57
N GLU A 81 7.27 14.67 -14.44
CA GLU A 81 7.27 14.08 -15.79
C GLU A 81 7.25 12.56 -15.70
N MET A 82 8.06 11.95 -14.83
CA MET A 82 8.08 10.49 -14.65
C MET A 82 6.73 9.91 -14.22
N LEU A 83 5.93 10.66 -13.45
CA LEU A 83 4.63 10.23 -12.94
C LEU A 83 3.45 10.71 -13.81
N ALA A 84 3.71 11.44 -14.90
CA ALA A 84 2.69 12.02 -15.77
C ALA A 84 1.82 10.97 -16.51
N LEU A 85 2.27 9.71 -16.60
CA LEU A 85 1.49 8.61 -17.17
C LEU A 85 0.36 8.09 -16.26
N ILE A 86 0.29 8.54 -15.02
CA ILE A 86 -0.72 8.11 -14.06
C ILE A 86 -1.96 8.97 -14.27
N LYS A 87 -3.10 8.31 -14.55
CA LYS A 87 -4.38 8.98 -14.84
C LYS A 87 -5.36 8.68 -13.71
N ILE A 88 -5.56 9.61 -12.79
CA ILE A 88 -6.56 9.45 -11.72
C ILE A 88 -7.94 9.76 -12.28
N ASN A 89 -8.50 8.85 -13.06
CA ASN A 89 -9.83 9.01 -13.67
C ASN A 89 -10.95 8.68 -12.67
N GLY A 90 -11.12 9.52 -11.64
CA GLY A 90 -12.26 9.46 -10.73
C GLY A 90 -12.45 8.14 -9.96
N ASN A 91 -13.40 8.14 -9.03
CA ASN A 91 -13.50 7.14 -7.95
C ASN A 91 -13.99 5.74 -8.33
N THR A 92 -14.08 5.36 -9.63
CA THR A 92 -14.85 4.16 -10.02
C THR A 92 -14.05 2.93 -10.47
N ASN A 93 -12.76 3.01 -10.81
CA ASN A 93 -11.91 1.83 -11.08
C ASN A 93 -10.41 2.14 -10.89
N LYS A 94 -9.99 2.41 -9.65
CA LYS A 94 -8.56 2.63 -9.33
C LYS A 94 -7.82 1.31 -9.28
N ASP A 95 -6.76 1.17 -10.07
CA ASP A 95 -5.85 0.03 -9.97
C ASP A 95 -4.83 0.22 -8.83
N ASP A 96 -3.94 -0.75 -8.63
CA ASP A 96 -2.92 -0.65 -7.57
C ASP A 96 -1.89 0.46 -7.84
N ILE A 97 -1.62 0.84 -9.10
CA ILE A 97 -0.68 1.94 -9.44
C ILE A 97 -1.28 3.27 -8.98
N ASP A 98 -2.55 3.49 -9.33
CA ASP A 98 -3.26 4.70 -8.95
C ASP A 98 -3.37 4.80 -7.42
N ARG A 99 -3.63 3.68 -6.73
CA ARG A 99 -3.65 3.63 -5.26
C ARG A 99 -2.29 3.97 -4.67
N TYR A 100 -1.19 3.40 -5.17
CA TYR A 100 0.14 3.72 -4.65
C TYR A 100 0.52 5.18 -4.91
N PHE A 101 0.13 5.73 -6.06
CA PHE A 101 0.32 7.15 -6.32
C PHE A 101 -0.41 8.00 -5.29
N GLU A 102 -1.70 7.77 -5.08
CA GLU A 102 -2.51 8.52 -4.11
C GLU A 102 -2.03 8.34 -2.67
N GLU A 103 -1.48 7.19 -2.31
CA GLU A 103 -0.93 6.95 -0.97
C GLU A 103 0.28 7.82 -0.67
N TYR A 104 1.15 8.06 -1.65
CA TYR A 104 2.40 8.76 -1.46
C TYR A 104 2.33 10.22 -1.85
N PHE A 105 1.66 10.53 -2.95
CA PHE A 105 1.79 11.78 -3.65
C PHE A 105 0.45 12.49 -3.81
N ASN A 106 0.55 13.81 -3.90
CA ASN A 106 -0.52 14.67 -4.35
C ASN A 106 0.09 15.74 -5.26
N PHE A 107 -0.57 16.05 -6.37
CA PHE A 107 -0.22 17.20 -7.19
C PHE A 107 -0.74 18.47 -6.47
N GLY A 108 0.17 19.33 -6.06
CA GLY A 108 -0.15 20.58 -5.38
C GLY A 108 -0.51 21.70 -6.36
N LEU A 109 -1.44 22.57 -5.93
CA LEU A 109 -1.97 23.72 -6.67
C LEU A 109 -0.97 24.86 -6.99
N LYS A 110 0.35 24.68 -6.83
CA LYS A 110 1.29 25.82 -6.71
C LYS A 110 2.18 26.14 -7.89
N HIS A 111 2.23 25.38 -8.99
CA HIS A 111 3.06 25.77 -10.15
C HIS A 111 2.50 25.36 -11.52
N LYS A 112 2.83 26.19 -12.53
CA LYS A 112 2.33 26.14 -13.90
C LYS A 112 3.03 25.07 -14.73
N ILE A 113 2.30 24.05 -15.20
CA ILE A 113 2.78 23.10 -16.21
C ILE A 113 1.65 22.87 -17.23
N ILE A 114 1.94 23.21 -18.49
CA ILE A 114 1.21 22.89 -19.75
C ILE A 114 0.10 23.87 -20.20
N SER A 115 0.09 24.12 -21.52
CA SER A 115 -0.95 24.79 -22.31
C SER A 115 -2.03 23.80 -22.76
N SER A 116 -3.28 24.25 -22.74
CA SER A 116 -4.54 23.48 -22.67
C SER A 116 -5.02 22.74 -23.94
N THR A 117 -4.15 22.27 -24.82
CA THR A 117 -4.60 21.72 -26.13
C THR A 117 -4.43 20.21 -26.36
N ALA A 118 -3.98 19.43 -25.37
CA ALA A 118 -3.85 17.97 -25.52
C ALA A 118 -4.70 17.12 -24.53
N LEU A 119 -5.63 17.71 -23.78
CA LEU A 119 -5.96 17.16 -22.46
C LEU A 119 -7.46 16.95 -22.23
N SER A 120 -7.92 15.75 -22.59
CA SER A 120 -9.20 15.19 -22.12
C SER A 120 -9.02 13.90 -21.30
N GLU A 121 -7.76 13.51 -21.00
CA GLU A 121 -7.45 12.22 -20.34
C GLU A 121 -6.38 12.29 -19.24
N LEU A 122 -5.88 13.47 -18.83
CA LEU A 122 -5.02 13.60 -17.65
C LEU A 122 -5.84 13.98 -16.41
N ASP A 123 -5.27 13.70 -15.24
CA ASP A 123 -5.82 14.11 -13.95
C ASP A 123 -6.22 15.60 -13.96
N PRO A 124 -7.45 15.95 -13.59
CA PRO A 124 -7.89 17.34 -13.47
C PRO A 124 -6.95 18.21 -12.64
N ASP A 125 -6.31 17.67 -11.60
CA ASP A 125 -5.41 18.43 -10.71
C ASP A 125 -4.05 18.71 -11.39
N LEU A 126 -3.63 17.86 -12.35
CA LEU A 126 -2.52 18.14 -13.28
C LEU A 126 -2.90 19.24 -14.28
N LEU A 127 -4.18 19.42 -14.59
CA LEU A 127 -4.72 20.46 -15.47
C LEU A 127 -4.95 21.78 -14.77
N GLU A 128 -5.35 21.77 -13.49
CA GLU A 128 -5.47 22.96 -12.63
C GLU A 128 -4.11 23.56 -12.26
N CYS A 129 -3.02 22.85 -12.54
CA CYS A 129 -1.69 23.44 -12.65
C CYS A 129 -1.50 24.29 -13.93
N SER A 130 -2.56 24.64 -14.67
CA SER A 130 -2.54 25.48 -15.86
C SER A 130 -3.52 26.66 -15.73
N ASP A 131 -2.95 27.86 -15.75
CA ASP A 131 -3.53 29.22 -15.81
C ASP A 131 -4.97 29.51 -15.35
N ASP A 132 -5.04 30.41 -14.36
CA ASP A 132 -5.97 31.55 -14.37
C ASP A 132 -5.14 32.86 -14.47
N GLY A 133 -4.97 33.40 -15.69
CA GLY A 133 -4.76 34.84 -15.87
C GLY A 133 -3.38 35.38 -16.26
N THR A 134 -2.55 34.70 -17.05
CA THR A 134 -1.43 35.38 -17.73
C THR A 134 -1.32 34.97 -19.20
N SER A 135 -1.86 35.79 -20.09
CA SER A 135 -1.63 35.66 -21.53
C SER A 135 -0.15 35.91 -21.85
N ILE A 136 0.62 34.84 -22.05
CA ILE A 136 1.93 34.89 -22.72
C ILE A 136 1.74 34.48 -24.18
N PHE A 137 0.86 35.18 -24.88
CA PHE A 137 0.89 35.24 -26.34
C PHE A 137 1.37 36.64 -26.71
N SER A 138 2.70 36.83 -26.74
CA SER A 138 3.28 37.76 -27.69
C SER A 138 3.52 36.95 -28.95
N GLU A 139 2.86 37.30 -30.05
CA GLU A 139 2.92 36.64 -31.37
C GLU A 139 4.31 36.70 -32.05
N VAL A 140 5.40 36.84 -31.30
CA VAL A 140 6.73 37.17 -31.85
C VAL A 140 7.85 36.23 -31.39
N ASP A 141 7.59 35.20 -30.58
CA ASP A 141 8.68 34.32 -30.12
C ASP A 141 8.51 32.85 -30.55
N PRO A 142 9.39 32.31 -31.43
CA PRO A 142 9.37 30.89 -31.84
C PRO A 142 9.75 29.91 -30.70
N ALA A 143 9.99 30.39 -29.48
CA ALA A 143 10.17 29.57 -28.28
C ALA A 143 8.86 28.96 -27.74
N LEU A 144 7.69 29.38 -28.23
CA LEU A 144 6.38 28.83 -27.83
C LEU A 144 5.99 27.50 -28.50
N THR A 145 6.90 26.92 -29.29
CA THR A 145 6.80 25.56 -29.87
C THR A 145 7.60 24.51 -29.10
N GLU A 146 8.35 24.87 -28.06
CA GLU A 146 9.19 23.93 -27.32
C GLU A 146 8.43 23.31 -26.15
N TRP A 147 7.77 22.19 -26.44
CA TRP A 147 7.30 21.22 -25.44
C TRP A 147 8.46 20.37 -24.90
N ILE A 148 9.43 21.05 -24.28
CA ILE A 148 10.49 20.48 -23.44
C ILE A 148 10.73 21.56 -22.41
N SER A 149 10.49 21.32 -21.12
CA SER A 149 11.10 22.21 -20.14
C SER A 149 12.61 22.12 -20.37
N ASP A 150 13.30 23.22 -20.69
CA ASP A 150 14.78 23.31 -20.80
C ASP A 150 15.52 23.01 -19.47
N CYS A 151 14.85 22.30 -18.58
CA CYS A 151 14.95 22.41 -17.15
C CYS A 151 14.58 21.05 -16.55
N CYS A 152 15.54 20.15 -16.40
CA CYS A 152 15.40 18.97 -15.53
C CYS A 152 15.24 19.35 -14.02
N LEU A 153 15.07 20.63 -13.71
CA LEU A 153 15.25 21.27 -12.41
C LEU A 153 14.06 22.16 -12.02
N CYS A 154 12.94 22.05 -12.74
CA CYS A 154 11.77 22.87 -12.47
C CYS A 154 11.07 22.34 -11.21
N SER A 155 10.73 23.26 -10.29
CA SER A 155 10.22 22.92 -8.96
C SER A 155 8.95 22.06 -9.11
N PRO A 156 8.89 20.85 -8.52
CA PRO A 156 7.82 19.93 -8.85
C PRO A 156 6.49 20.40 -8.24
N CYS A 157 5.43 20.39 -9.05
CA CYS A 157 4.05 20.43 -8.55
C CYS A 157 3.72 19.20 -7.69
N LEU A 158 4.57 18.16 -7.73
CA LEU A 158 4.45 16.96 -6.92
C LEU A 158 4.83 17.22 -5.46
N THR A 159 3.95 16.85 -4.54
CA THR A 159 4.20 16.94 -3.10
C THR A 159 4.01 15.58 -2.42
N LEU A 160 4.81 15.33 -1.38
CA LEU A 160 4.61 14.18 -0.48
C LEU A 160 3.50 14.60 0.50
N ASP A 161 2.26 14.40 0.06
CA ASP A 161 1.03 14.73 0.80
C ASP A 161 -0.10 13.74 0.46
N GLY A 162 0.27 12.52 0.06
CA GLY A 162 -0.68 11.47 -0.32
C GLY A 162 -1.57 11.02 0.83
N ILE A 163 -2.74 10.48 0.50
CA ILE A 163 -3.77 10.04 1.44
C ILE A 163 -3.58 8.56 1.72
N ARG A 164 -3.30 8.23 2.99
CA ARG A 164 -3.06 6.85 3.42
C ARG A 164 -4.11 6.36 4.38
N ASN A 165 -4.60 5.14 4.14
CA ASN A 165 -5.62 4.49 4.96
C ASN A 165 -6.81 5.42 5.21
N ALA A 166 -7.29 6.06 4.14
CA ALA A 166 -8.51 6.85 4.16
C ALA A 166 -9.62 6.04 4.82
N ASP A 167 -10.07 6.45 6.00
CA ASP A 167 -11.36 5.95 6.47
C ASP A 167 -12.42 6.49 5.49
N PRO A 168 -13.52 5.75 5.26
CA PRO A 168 -14.62 6.19 4.39
C PRO A 168 -15.39 7.42 4.94
N SER A 169 -14.86 8.07 5.97
CA SER A 169 -15.44 9.23 6.67
C SER A 169 -15.06 10.55 6.00
N PRO A 170 -15.96 11.56 5.93
CA PRO A 170 -15.74 12.84 5.26
C PRO A 170 -14.82 13.82 6.01
N THR A 171 -14.06 13.37 7.01
CA THR A 171 -13.12 14.21 7.78
C THR A 171 -11.78 14.35 7.06
N PRO A 172 -11.02 15.45 7.28
CA PRO A 172 -9.77 15.73 6.55
C PRO A 172 -8.84 14.52 6.64
N LEU A 173 -8.53 13.98 5.46
CA LEU A 173 -7.81 12.74 5.29
C LEU A 173 -6.36 12.92 5.80
N PRO A 174 -5.84 11.96 6.58
CA PRO A 174 -4.47 12.05 7.06
C PRO A 174 -3.51 11.94 5.88
N SER A 175 -2.78 13.03 5.61
CA SER A 175 -1.79 13.08 4.55
C SER A 175 -0.41 12.62 5.05
N ILE A 176 0.27 11.80 4.24
CA ILE A 176 1.65 11.40 4.49
C ILE A 176 2.54 12.61 4.25
N LYS A 177 3.25 13.07 5.29
CA LYS A 177 4.19 14.20 5.20
C LYS A 177 5.66 13.78 5.30
N ARG A 178 5.92 12.47 5.42
CA ARG A 178 7.23 11.87 5.66
C ARG A 178 7.23 10.38 5.32
N LEU A 179 8.36 9.86 4.85
CA LEU A 179 8.63 8.42 4.68
C LEU A 179 9.17 7.76 5.96
N PHE A 180 9.00 6.44 6.08
CA PHE A 180 9.34 5.62 7.24
C PHE A 180 10.10 4.33 6.84
N PRO A 181 10.71 3.60 7.79
CA PRO A 181 11.37 2.32 7.51
C PRO A 181 10.45 1.30 6.82
N GLY A 182 9.15 1.34 7.11
CA GLY A 182 8.15 0.51 6.41
C GLY A 182 8.10 0.75 4.90
N ASP A 183 8.35 1.98 4.44
CA ASP A 183 8.41 2.30 3.00
C ASP A 183 9.65 1.68 2.33
N VAL A 184 10.73 1.48 3.09
CA VAL A 184 11.94 0.77 2.61
C VAL A 184 11.65 -0.73 2.46
N VAL A 185 10.90 -1.33 3.39
CA VAL A 185 10.46 -2.73 3.28
C VAL A 185 9.60 -2.91 2.03
N TRP A 186 8.63 -2.02 1.81
CA TRP A 186 7.81 -2.03 0.60
C TRP A 186 8.65 -1.97 -0.67
N LEU A 187 9.56 -0.99 -0.75
CA LEU A 187 10.45 -0.82 -1.89
C LEU A 187 11.31 -2.06 -2.14
N SER A 188 11.83 -2.69 -1.08
CA SER A 188 12.66 -3.89 -1.22
C SER A 188 11.90 -5.08 -1.82
N PHE A 189 10.62 -5.26 -1.48
CA PHE A 189 9.79 -6.31 -2.07
C PHE A 189 9.36 -5.97 -3.49
N MET A 190 9.10 -4.71 -3.79
CA MET A 190 8.84 -4.25 -5.17
C MET A 190 10.06 -4.44 -6.08
N GLU A 191 11.28 -4.26 -5.57
CA GLU A 191 12.49 -4.60 -6.33
C GLU A 191 12.65 -6.12 -6.53
N ARG A 192 12.39 -6.93 -5.50
CA ARG A 192 12.41 -8.40 -5.60
C ARG A 192 11.33 -8.97 -6.53
N MET A 193 10.22 -8.25 -6.69
CA MET A 193 9.18 -8.56 -7.67
C MET A 193 9.71 -8.43 -9.11
N GLY A 194 10.75 -7.62 -9.34
CA GLY A 194 11.42 -7.50 -10.63
C GLY A 194 11.08 -6.25 -11.44
N ILE A 195 10.35 -5.29 -10.86
CA ILE A 195 9.94 -4.05 -11.55
C ILE A 195 11.15 -3.32 -12.15
N SER A 196 12.24 -3.17 -11.39
CA SER A 196 13.47 -2.54 -11.88
C SER A 196 14.18 -3.34 -12.98
N GLN A 197 14.05 -4.67 -13.00
CA GLN A 197 14.64 -5.51 -14.05
C GLN A 197 13.85 -5.39 -15.36
N ILE A 198 12.52 -5.39 -15.26
CA ILE A 198 11.63 -5.15 -16.40
C ILE A 198 11.91 -3.77 -16.99
N LEU A 199 11.92 -2.73 -16.15
CA LEU A 199 12.21 -1.37 -16.55
C LEU A 199 13.59 -1.23 -17.20
N GLY A 200 14.61 -1.90 -16.65
CA GLY A 200 15.95 -1.94 -17.27
C GLY A 200 15.93 -2.51 -18.68
N ALA A 201 15.16 -3.58 -18.93
CA ALA A 201 15.00 -4.15 -20.26
C ALA A 201 14.23 -3.23 -21.22
N ILE A 202 13.24 -2.49 -20.73
CA ILE A 202 12.49 -1.50 -21.52
C ILE A 202 13.39 -0.32 -21.91
N LEU A 203 14.12 0.24 -20.95
CA LEU A 203 15.01 1.38 -21.19
C LEU A 203 16.17 1.01 -22.12
N ASP A 204 16.72 -0.20 -22.01
CA ASP A 204 17.74 -0.70 -22.95
C ASP A 204 17.18 -0.90 -24.36
N ALA A 205 15.95 -1.44 -24.46
CA ALA A 205 15.27 -1.57 -25.75
C ALA A 205 14.99 -0.20 -26.40
N TYR A 206 14.59 0.80 -25.62
CA TYR A 206 14.36 2.17 -26.08
C TYR A 206 15.66 2.87 -26.50
N ALA A 207 16.72 2.78 -25.68
CA ALA A 207 17.94 3.56 -25.88
C ALA A 207 18.97 2.94 -26.83
N CYS A 208 19.03 1.61 -26.93
CA CYS A 208 20.15 0.92 -27.60
C CYS A 208 19.70 0.03 -28.76
N ASN A 209 18.67 -0.79 -28.56
CA ASN A 209 18.43 -1.95 -29.42
C ASN A 209 17.21 -1.81 -30.34
N GLY A 210 16.32 -0.84 -30.09
CA GLY A 210 15.10 -0.60 -30.89
C GLY A 210 14.12 -1.78 -30.93
N ARG A 211 14.27 -2.76 -30.02
CA ARG A 211 13.53 -4.02 -30.06
C ARG A 211 12.03 -3.84 -29.82
N LEU A 212 11.67 -2.86 -28.98
CA LEU A 212 10.29 -2.48 -28.77
C LEU A 212 9.97 -1.35 -29.76
N PRO A 213 8.95 -1.50 -30.63
CA PRO A 213 8.54 -0.46 -31.56
C PRO A 213 7.79 0.65 -30.80
N ILE A 214 8.54 1.41 -30.00
CA ILE A 214 8.02 2.58 -29.30
C ILE A 214 8.03 3.71 -30.32
N SER A 215 6.84 4.16 -30.70
CA SER A 215 6.70 5.34 -31.56
C SER A 215 7.33 6.53 -30.84
N ASN A 216 8.27 7.22 -31.49
CA ASN A 216 8.80 8.48 -30.96
C ASN A 216 7.79 9.64 -31.09
N GLY A 217 6.58 9.36 -31.59
CA GLY A 217 5.58 10.37 -31.83
C GLY A 217 5.96 11.33 -32.96
N SER A 218 4.94 11.87 -33.62
CA SER A 218 5.03 13.25 -34.09
C SER A 218 4.35 14.05 -33.01
N LEU A 219 4.93 15.17 -32.55
CA LEU A 219 4.33 16.14 -31.62
C LEU A 219 3.10 16.85 -32.25
N GLU A 220 2.32 16.13 -33.06
CA GLU A 220 1.06 16.59 -33.60
C GLU A 220 -0.04 16.32 -32.56
N PRO A 221 -0.82 17.36 -32.19
CA PRO A 221 -1.84 17.25 -31.15
C PRO A 221 -2.90 16.22 -31.56
N GLY A 222 -2.89 15.04 -30.90
CA GLY A 222 -3.88 13.99 -31.12
C GLY A 222 -3.37 12.55 -31.04
N ILE A 223 -2.05 12.32 -31.01
CA ILE A 223 -1.46 10.97 -30.94
C ILE A 223 -1.06 10.64 -29.48
N LYS A 224 -1.60 9.55 -28.94
CA LYS A 224 -1.40 9.12 -27.54
C LYS A 224 0.02 8.63 -27.20
N ASP A 225 0.91 8.55 -28.18
CA ASP A 225 2.23 7.92 -28.07
C ASP A 225 3.32 8.85 -27.48
N ASP A 226 3.08 10.15 -27.42
CA ASP A 226 4.11 11.16 -27.11
C ASP A 226 4.53 11.16 -25.63
N ILE A 227 3.60 10.92 -24.70
CA ILE A 227 3.90 11.01 -23.26
C ILE A 227 4.75 9.80 -22.81
N VAL A 228 4.51 8.61 -23.37
CA VAL A 228 5.30 7.41 -23.01
C VAL A 228 6.75 7.58 -23.47
N ALA A 229 6.96 8.07 -24.70
CA ALA A 229 8.30 8.37 -25.22
C ALA A 229 9.01 9.44 -24.37
N LEU A 230 8.29 10.50 -23.97
CA LEU A 230 8.82 11.53 -23.08
C LEU A 230 9.29 10.94 -21.73
N VAL A 231 8.44 10.13 -21.07
CA VAL A 231 8.80 9.51 -19.79
C VAL A 231 10.03 8.60 -19.95
N LEU A 232 10.08 7.79 -21.01
CA LEU A 232 11.22 6.92 -21.30
C LEU A 232 12.50 7.73 -21.58
N GLU A 233 12.41 8.84 -22.30
CA GLU A 233 13.55 9.74 -22.54
C GLU A 233 14.08 10.34 -21.24
N VAL A 234 13.19 10.86 -20.38
CA VAL A 234 13.53 11.39 -19.06
C VAL A 234 14.22 10.32 -18.20
N MET A 235 13.63 9.14 -18.11
CA MET A 235 14.20 8.02 -17.35
C MET A 235 15.55 7.59 -17.92
N THR A 236 15.68 7.49 -19.24
CA THR A 236 16.96 7.15 -19.92
C THR A 236 18.04 8.19 -19.66
N ARG A 237 17.70 9.49 -19.74
CA ARG A 237 18.62 10.58 -19.42
C ARG A 237 19.08 10.52 -17.97
N GLN A 238 18.16 10.29 -17.02
CA GLN A 238 18.53 10.17 -15.61
C GLN A 238 19.46 8.99 -15.33
N VAL A 239 19.30 7.86 -16.04
CA VAL A 239 20.24 6.74 -15.97
C VAL A 239 21.61 7.17 -16.49
N LYS A 240 21.66 7.83 -17.66
CA LYS A 240 22.93 8.28 -18.29
C LYS A 240 23.66 9.35 -17.47
N THR A 241 22.94 10.26 -16.81
CA THR A 241 23.52 11.31 -15.95
C THR A 241 23.85 10.84 -14.54
N GLY A 242 23.50 9.60 -14.18
CA GLY A 242 23.75 9.05 -12.84
C GLY A 242 22.85 9.63 -11.74
N ILE A 243 21.74 10.26 -12.12
CA ILE A 243 20.74 10.86 -11.21
C ILE A 243 19.62 9.88 -10.85
N SER A 244 19.47 8.80 -11.64
CA SER A 244 18.47 7.75 -11.42
C SER A 244 18.58 7.06 -10.06
N SER A 245 17.50 6.41 -9.61
CA SER A 245 17.57 5.42 -8.54
C SER A 245 18.46 4.24 -8.97
N THR A 246 19.73 4.26 -8.59
CA THR A 246 20.68 3.20 -8.99
C THR A 246 20.51 1.94 -8.14
N VAL A 247 20.86 0.78 -8.71
CA VAL A 247 20.92 -0.49 -7.96
C VAL A 247 21.84 -0.36 -6.75
N ARG A 248 22.95 0.38 -6.90
CA ARG A 248 23.90 0.65 -5.82
C ARG A 248 23.24 1.45 -4.69
N ASP A 249 22.55 2.55 -5.00
CA ASP A 249 21.89 3.39 -4.00
C ASP A 249 20.80 2.61 -3.23
N ARG A 250 20.01 1.79 -3.93
CA ARG A 250 18.99 0.93 -3.30
C ARG A 250 19.61 -0.19 -2.46
N ALA A 251 20.66 -0.85 -2.95
CA ALA A 251 21.36 -1.87 -2.18
C ALA A 251 22.01 -1.30 -0.90
N CYS A 252 22.59 -0.10 -0.98
CA CYS A 252 23.08 0.64 0.20
C CYS A 252 21.94 0.98 1.17
N LEU A 253 20.79 1.42 0.65
CA LEU A 253 19.60 1.72 1.45
C LEU A 253 19.11 0.47 2.22
N TYR A 254 18.93 -0.67 1.56
CA TYR A 254 18.44 -1.88 2.23
C TYR A 254 19.41 -2.41 3.28
N ARG A 255 20.72 -2.32 3.01
CA ARG A 255 21.75 -2.73 3.98
C ARG A 255 21.76 -1.83 5.21
N THR A 256 21.75 -0.52 5.00
CA THR A 256 21.84 0.45 6.09
C THR A 256 20.54 0.59 6.88
N ALA A 257 19.37 0.47 6.25
CA ALA A 257 18.08 0.60 6.92
C ALA A 257 17.56 -0.73 7.47
N LEU A 258 17.60 -1.81 6.69
CA LEU A 258 16.97 -3.09 7.04
C LEU A 258 17.98 -4.18 7.40
N GLY A 259 19.25 -4.01 7.04
CA GLY A 259 20.24 -5.08 7.13
C GLY A 259 20.03 -6.18 6.08
N TRP A 260 19.28 -5.88 5.02
CA TRP A 260 18.97 -6.82 3.94
C TRP A 260 19.88 -6.62 2.74
N THR A 261 20.19 -7.70 2.04
CA THR A 261 20.99 -7.67 0.82
C THR A 261 20.11 -8.03 -0.38
N SER A 262 20.02 -7.14 -1.36
CA SER A 262 19.37 -7.44 -2.63
C SER A 262 20.26 -8.35 -3.49
N GLU A 263 19.65 -9.18 -4.34
CA GLU A 263 20.39 -10.09 -5.23
C GLU A 263 21.39 -9.34 -6.13
N ALA A 264 20.96 -8.21 -6.69
CA ALA A 264 21.83 -7.36 -7.48
C ALA A 264 22.93 -6.70 -6.62
N GLY A 265 22.62 -6.36 -5.35
CA GLY A 265 23.56 -5.80 -4.39
C GLY A 265 24.66 -6.77 -3.95
N ARG A 266 24.40 -8.09 -3.92
CA ARG A 266 25.41 -9.12 -3.62
C ARG A 266 26.62 -9.03 -4.53
N LYS A 267 26.39 -8.67 -5.80
CA LYS A 267 27.45 -8.53 -6.81
C LYS A 267 28.25 -7.24 -6.69
N LEU A 268 27.81 -6.28 -5.85
CA LEU A 268 28.34 -4.92 -5.83
C LEU A 268 29.41 -4.65 -4.77
N ASN A 269 29.88 -5.65 -4.00
CA ASN A 269 30.94 -5.53 -2.99
C ASN A 269 30.89 -4.21 -2.21
N LEU A 270 29.77 -3.95 -1.54
CA LEU A 270 29.49 -2.67 -0.89
C LEU A 270 30.01 -2.62 0.55
N ASP A 271 30.91 -1.68 0.82
CA ASP A 271 31.47 -1.39 2.17
C ASP A 271 30.53 -0.55 3.05
N THR A 272 29.22 -0.67 2.86
CA THR A 272 28.23 0.09 3.64
C THR A 272 27.94 -0.56 4.98
N SER A 273 27.61 0.28 5.98
CA SER A 273 27.16 -0.19 7.29
C SER A 273 25.90 -1.03 7.15
N VAL A 274 25.82 -2.09 7.97
CA VAL A 274 24.70 -3.04 7.94
C VAL A 274 23.90 -2.91 9.23
N ASN A 275 22.60 -2.70 9.12
CA ASN A 275 21.69 -2.73 10.27
C ASN A 275 21.38 -4.19 10.66
N THR A 276 22.35 -4.84 11.27
CA THR A 276 22.25 -6.26 11.68
C THR A 276 21.12 -6.52 12.68
N GLY A 277 20.70 -5.49 13.41
CA GLY A 277 19.65 -5.58 14.42
C GLY A 277 18.23 -5.63 13.84
N PHE A 278 17.94 -4.87 12.79
CA PHE A 278 16.57 -4.71 12.27
C PHE A 278 15.96 -6.06 11.85
N ASN A 279 16.60 -6.80 10.94
CA ASN A 279 16.09 -8.08 10.44
C ASN A 279 15.71 -9.04 11.58
N THR A 280 16.64 -9.21 12.51
CA THR A 280 16.50 -10.10 13.67
C THR A 280 15.32 -9.70 14.55
N LEU A 281 15.19 -8.40 14.84
CA LEU A 281 14.16 -7.90 15.76
C LEU A 281 12.78 -7.84 15.11
N PHE A 282 12.71 -7.51 13.82
CA PHE A 282 11.46 -7.50 13.08
C PHE A 282 10.86 -8.91 12.98
N HIS A 283 11.66 -9.91 12.59
CA HIS A 283 11.18 -11.29 12.54
C HIS A 283 10.89 -11.88 13.93
N LYS A 284 11.65 -11.51 14.97
CA LYS A 284 11.32 -11.83 16.37
C LYS A 284 9.98 -11.26 16.79
N LEU A 285 9.67 -10.01 16.42
CA LEU A 285 8.38 -9.40 16.72
C LEU A 285 7.23 -10.17 16.08
N ILE A 286 7.37 -10.53 14.81
CA ILE A 286 6.38 -11.37 14.10
C ILE A 286 6.21 -12.71 14.82
N TYR A 287 7.31 -13.39 15.15
CA TYR A 287 7.30 -14.65 15.88
C TYR A 287 6.56 -14.54 17.23
N HIS A 288 6.90 -13.56 18.08
CA HIS A 288 6.28 -13.40 19.39
C HIS A 288 4.81 -12.98 19.29
N SER A 289 4.44 -12.21 18.27
CA SER A 289 3.04 -11.89 18.00
C SER A 289 2.24 -13.14 17.61
N LEU A 290 2.83 -14.05 16.83
CA LEU A 290 2.22 -15.33 16.48
C LEU A 290 2.08 -16.25 17.71
N GLU A 291 3.06 -16.26 18.62
CA GLU A 291 2.94 -16.96 19.92
C GLU A 291 1.79 -16.39 20.74
N PHE A 292 1.68 -15.06 20.82
CA PHE A 292 0.56 -14.40 21.48
C PHE A 292 -0.80 -14.84 20.92
N TYR A 293 -0.95 -14.96 19.60
CA TYR A 293 -2.20 -15.43 19.00
C TYR A 293 -2.48 -16.91 19.29
N LYS A 294 -1.45 -17.76 19.32
CA LYS A 294 -1.59 -19.17 19.73
C LYS A 294 -2.08 -19.27 21.17
N ASP A 295 -1.47 -18.52 22.09
CA ASP A 295 -1.85 -18.48 23.50
C ASP A 295 -3.29 -17.96 23.68
N LYS A 296 -3.64 -16.88 22.96
CA LYS A 296 -5.00 -16.32 22.96
C LYS A 296 -6.03 -17.34 22.50
N ARG A 297 -5.79 -18.03 21.37
CA ARG A 297 -6.69 -19.07 20.83
C ARG A 297 -6.81 -20.26 21.78
N LEU A 298 -5.71 -20.71 22.38
CA LEU A 298 -5.69 -21.79 23.36
C LEU A 298 -6.51 -21.42 24.62
N ALA A 299 -6.34 -20.21 25.12
CA ALA A 299 -7.06 -19.75 26.30
C ALA A 299 -8.58 -19.65 26.06
N VAL A 300 -8.99 -19.22 24.86
CA VAL A 300 -10.40 -19.25 24.41
C VAL A 300 -10.92 -20.69 24.33
N ALA A 301 -10.13 -21.61 23.76
CA ALA A 301 -10.52 -23.01 23.64
C ALA A 301 -10.70 -23.71 25.00
N ILE A 302 -9.85 -23.40 25.99
CA ILE A 302 -9.92 -23.99 27.35
C ILE A 302 -11.14 -23.49 28.13
N ARG A 303 -11.50 -22.21 28.02
CA ARG A 303 -12.57 -21.61 28.84
C ARG A 303 -13.96 -21.70 28.22
N GLY A 304 -14.06 -22.12 26.96
CA GLY A 304 -15.31 -22.14 26.21
C GLY A 304 -15.78 -20.73 25.82
N THR A 305 -16.67 -20.66 24.83
CA THR A 305 -17.18 -19.42 24.20
C THR A 305 -17.95 -18.47 25.13
N ALA A 306 -18.21 -18.84 26.39
CA ALA A 306 -19.05 -18.08 27.32
C ALA A 306 -18.28 -17.26 28.38
N ALA A 307 -16.94 -17.34 28.42
CA ALA A 307 -16.14 -16.58 29.39
C ALA A 307 -15.53 -15.32 28.73
N PRO A 308 -15.43 -14.18 29.46
CA PRO A 308 -14.70 -13.02 28.98
C PRO A 308 -13.27 -13.43 28.62
N VAL A 309 -12.81 -12.96 27.45
CA VAL A 309 -11.52 -13.29 26.81
C VAL A 309 -10.43 -13.36 27.89
N ALA A 310 -9.85 -14.55 28.06
CA ALA A 310 -8.80 -14.74 29.04
C ALA A 310 -7.65 -13.78 28.75
N PRO A 311 -7.11 -13.08 29.77
CA PRO A 311 -5.97 -12.21 29.54
C PRO A 311 -4.81 -13.06 29.01
N PRO A 312 -4.14 -12.61 27.95
CA PRO A 312 -2.99 -13.31 27.38
C PRO A 312 -1.85 -13.42 28.39
N SER A 313 -0.86 -14.27 28.10
CA SER A 313 0.34 -14.40 28.93
C SER A 313 1.04 -13.05 29.09
N VAL A 314 1.10 -12.54 30.33
CA VAL A 314 1.78 -11.28 30.68
C VAL A 314 3.26 -11.32 30.26
N ALA A 315 3.90 -12.49 30.34
CA ALA A 315 5.29 -12.68 29.92
C ALA A 315 5.48 -12.49 28.41
N THR A 316 4.53 -12.96 27.59
CA THR A 316 4.55 -12.79 26.13
C THR A 316 4.38 -11.31 25.77
N LEU A 317 3.48 -10.60 26.45
CA LEU A 317 3.29 -9.15 26.26
C LEU A 317 4.53 -8.32 26.63
N ILE A 318 5.19 -8.64 27.75
CA ILE A 318 6.45 -7.98 28.14
C ILE A 318 7.52 -8.23 27.07
N THR A 319 7.63 -9.46 26.59
CA THR A 319 8.61 -9.83 25.55
C THR A 319 8.37 -9.07 24.24
N ILE A 320 7.09 -8.92 23.83
CA ILE A 320 6.71 -8.13 22.65
C ILE A 320 7.07 -6.65 22.88
N ARG A 321 6.73 -6.08 24.03
CA ARG A 321 7.04 -4.69 24.40
C ARG A 321 8.55 -4.41 24.32
N ASP A 322 9.37 -5.25 24.96
CA ASP A 322 10.82 -5.12 24.96
C ASP A 322 11.38 -5.24 23.53
N THR A 323 10.82 -6.14 22.72
CA THR A 323 11.21 -6.29 21.31
C THR A 323 10.90 -5.03 20.51
N ILE A 324 9.73 -4.42 20.71
CA ILE A 324 9.34 -3.16 20.05
C ILE A 324 10.27 -2.02 20.47
N ASP A 325 10.63 -1.92 21.76
CA ASP A 325 11.55 -0.91 22.27
C ASP A 325 12.91 -0.98 21.57
N VAL A 326 13.47 -2.18 21.44
CA VAL A 326 14.78 -2.36 20.79
C VAL A 326 14.66 -2.19 19.27
N LEU A 327 13.55 -2.62 18.66
CA LEU A 327 13.30 -2.46 17.23
C LEU A 327 13.20 -0.99 16.82
N LYS A 328 12.47 -0.16 17.58
CA LYS A 328 12.35 1.29 17.34
C LYS A 328 13.72 1.98 17.33
N LYS A 329 14.64 1.59 18.21
CA LYS A 329 16.03 2.11 18.20
C LYS A 329 16.77 1.75 16.90
N ARG A 330 16.40 0.67 16.22
CA ARG A 330 16.98 0.31 14.91
C ARG A 330 16.39 1.10 13.74
N PHE A 331 15.30 1.86 13.94
CA PHE A 331 14.76 2.74 12.90
C PHE A 331 15.62 3.99 12.69
N GLU A 332 16.42 4.39 13.68
CA GLU A 332 17.29 5.57 13.60
C GLU A 332 18.19 5.56 12.35
N ALA A 333 18.68 4.38 11.94
CA ALA A 333 19.51 4.22 10.75
C ALA A 333 18.84 4.73 9.47
N PHE A 334 17.51 4.62 9.36
CA PHE A 334 16.76 5.15 8.22
C PHE A 334 16.71 6.68 8.21
N HIS A 335 16.68 7.33 9.38
CA HIS A 335 16.57 8.78 9.48
C HIS A 335 17.86 9.53 9.11
N TYR A 336 18.97 8.84 8.85
CA TYR A 336 20.22 9.46 8.41
C TYR A 336 20.22 9.80 6.90
N GLY A 337 20.25 11.10 6.62
CA GLY A 337 20.72 11.73 5.38
C GLY A 337 20.12 11.20 4.07
N ARG A 338 20.87 10.30 3.40
CA ARG A 338 20.60 9.86 2.02
C ARG A 338 19.56 8.75 1.92
N ASN A 339 19.26 8.06 3.03
CA ASN A 339 18.29 6.97 3.05
C ASN A 339 16.87 7.45 2.69
N PHE A 340 16.48 8.63 3.20
CA PHE A 340 15.20 9.23 2.84
C PHE A 340 15.12 9.52 1.33
N TYR A 341 16.12 10.20 0.76
CA TYR A 341 16.15 10.54 -0.66
C TYR A 341 16.16 9.28 -1.54
N ASN A 342 16.98 8.28 -1.21
CA ASN A 342 17.04 7.02 -1.95
C ASN A 342 15.70 6.26 -1.90
N THR A 343 14.99 6.35 -0.77
CA THR A 343 13.65 5.74 -0.62
C THR A 343 12.63 6.48 -1.48
N LEU A 344 12.60 7.82 -1.42
CA LEU A 344 11.71 8.65 -2.24
C LEU A 344 11.97 8.41 -3.74
N SER A 345 13.23 8.44 -4.14
CA SER A 345 13.65 8.14 -5.52
C SER A 345 13.22 6.74 -5.94
N GLY A 346 13.42 5.73 -5.09
CA GLY A 346 12.98 4.37 -5.37
C GLY A 346 11.47 4.24 -5.55
N ILE A 347 10.66 4.92 -4.72
CA ILE A 347 9.20 4.91 -4.83
C ILE A 347 8.75 5.55 -6.15
N VAL A 348 9.26 6.76 -6.47
CA VAL A 348 8.96 7.44 -7.74
C VAL A 348 9.28 6.53 -8.92
N TRP A 349 10.48 5.95 -8.95
CA TRP A 349 10.91 5.05 -10.02
C TRP A 349 10.08 3.77 -10.12
N THR A 350 9.63 3.22 -8.99
CA THR A 350 8.80 2.02 -8.96
C THR A 350 7.41 2.30 -9.51
N ILE A 351 6.74 3.35 -9.03
CA ILE A 351 5.38 3.71 -9.47
C ILE A 351 5.39 4.15 -10.94
N ALA A 352 6.35 5.00 -11.33
CA ALA A 352 6.55 5.38 -12.73
C ALA A 352 6.80 4.14 -13.62
N GLY A 353 7.68 3.24 -13.16
CA GLY A 353 7.99 1.99 -13.87
C GLY A 353 6.77 1.10 -14.09
N MET A 354 5.92 0.94 -13.07
CA MET A 354 4.66 0.19 -13.22
C MET A 354 3.72 0.85 -14.25
N SER A 355 3.62 2.18 -14.26
CA SER A 355 2.79 2.92 -15.22
C SER A 355 3.32 2.80 -16.67
N VAL A 356 4.65 2.82 -16.84
CA VAL A 356 5.30 2.58 -18.14
C VAL A 356 5.03 1.15 -18.63
N ILE A 357 5.13 0.14 -17.75
CA ILE A 357 4.82 -1.25 -18.10
C ILE A 357 3.36 -1.38 -18.53
N ARG A 358 2.42 -0.78 -17.79
CA ARG A 358 0.99 -0.73 -18.13
C ARG A 358 0.78 -0.14 -19.53
N SER A 359 1.40 1.00 -19.81
CA SER A 359 1.26 1.72 -21.08
C SER A 359 1.88 0.98 -22.27
N LEU A 360 2.94 0.19 -22.04
CA LEU A 360 3.64 -0.58 -23.07
C LEU A 360 3.20 -2.04 -23.15
N ALA A 361 2.18 -2.47 -22.42
CA ALA A 361 1.80 -3.88 -22.31
C ALA A 361 1.61 -4.54 -23.70
N THR A 362 0.91 -3.86 -24.61
CA THR A 362 0.70 -4.32 -25.99
C THR A 362 2.00 -4.39 -26.79
N THR A 363 2.85 -3.36 -26.70
CA THR A 363 4.17 -3.29 -27.36
C THR A 363 5.13 -4.37 -26.87
N ILE A 364 5.05 -4.74 -25.59
CA ILE A 364 5.82 -5.83 -24.98
C ILE A 364 5.36 -7.20 -25.51
N GLY A 365 4.11 -7.30 -26.00
CA GLY A 365 3.49 -8.55 -26.43
C GLY A 365 2.70 -9.24 -25.31
N ILE A 366 2.26 -8.50 -24.28
CA ILE A 366 1.38 -9.01 -23.24
C ILE A 366 -0.03 -9.17 -23.83
N PRO A 367 -0.71 -10.31 -23.63
CA PRO A 367 -2.06 -10.51 -24.16
C PRO A 367 -3.05 -9.47 -23.59
N PRO A 368 -3.98 -8.91 -24.39
CA PRO A 368 -4.94 -7.90 -23.94
C PRO A 368 -5.92 -8.35 -22.84
N ALA A 369 -5.93 -9.64 -22.51
CA ALA A 369 -6.71 -10.16 -21.38
C ALA A 369 -6.10 -9.77 -20.02
N PHE A 370 -4.80 -9.46 -19.98
CA PHE A 370 -4.04 -9.14 -18.76
C PHE A 370 -4.10 -7.63 -18.54
N ASN A 371 -5.13 -7.17 -17.83
CA ASN A 371 -5.40 -5.74 -17.66
C ASN A 371 -5.05 -5.23 -16.27
N ALA A 372 -4.98 -6.12 -15.27
CA ALA A 372 -4.68 -5.74 -13.90
C ALA A 372 -3.17 -5.85 -13.58
N PRO A 373 -2.63 -5.05 -12.65
CA PRO A 373 -1.20 -5.08 -12.29
C PRO A 373 -0.69 -6.46 -11.87
N ASP A 374 -1.53 -7.26 -11.21
CA ASP A 374 -1.22 -8.64 -10.82
C ASP A 374 -1.15 -9.61 -12.00
N GLU A 375 -1.61 -9.21 -13.18
CA GLU A 375 -1.57 -9.99 -14.40
C GLU A 375 -0.42 -9.53 -15.30
N PHE A 376 -0.38 -8.24 -15.65
CA PHE A 376 0.57 -7.74 -16.64
C PHE A 376 2.01 -7.62 -16.11
N ILE A 377 2.23 -7.39 -14.80
CA ILE A 377 3.60 -7.29 -14.26
C ILE A 377 4.32 -8.65 -14.28
N PRO A 378 3.72 -9.76 -13.81
CA PRO A 378 4.31 -11.08 -13.97
C PRO A 378 4.52 -11.47 -15.44
N ALA A 379 3.57 -11.15 -16.32
CA ALA A 379 3.70 -11.40 -17.75
C ALA A 379 4.88 -10.64 -18.37
N ALA A 380 5.05 -9.36 -18.02
CA ALA A 380 6.19 -8.54 -18.45
C ALA A 380 7.51 -9.14 -17.95
N TYR A 381 7.55 -9.66 -16.72
CA TYR A 381 8.72 -10.33 -16.16
C TYR A 381 9.10 -11.59 -16.96
N ASP A 382 8.13 -12.46 -17.27
CA ASP A 382 8.35 -13.66 -18.06
C ASP A 382 8.92 -13.35 -19.45
N ILE A 383 8.32 -12.37 -20.14
CA ILE A 383 8.68 -12.01 -21.52
C ILE A 383 10.04 -11.28 -21.56
N LEU A 384 10.22 -10.26 -20.71
CA LEU A 384 11.37 -9.35 -20.81
C LEU A 384 12.57 -9.79 -19.98
N VAL A 385 12.37 -10.44 -18.84
CA VAL A 385 13.47 -10.84 -17.95
C VAL A 385 13.83 -12.31 -18.16
N LEU A 386 12.85 -13.21 -18.06
CA LEU A 386 13.08 -14.65 -18.21
C LEU A 386 13.12 -15.11 -19.67
N LYS A 387 12.74 -14.25 -20.61
CA LYS A 387 12.72 -14.53 -22.07
C LYS A 387 11.92 -15.79 -22.41
N ARG A 388 10.81 -16.01 -21.71
CA ARG A 388 9.91 -17.17 -21.90
C ARG A 388 8.46 -16.72 -22.13
N PRO A 389 7.59 -17.59 -22.67
CA PRO A 389 6.15 -17.32 -22.75
C PRO A 389 5.53 -17.15 -21.36
N VAL A 390 4.44 -16.40 -21.28
CA VAL A 390 3.68 -16.16 -20.05
C VAL A 390 3.20 -17.49 -19.47
N ASN A 391 3.50 -17.75 -18.19
CA ASN A 391 3.07 -18.97 -17.50
C ASN A 391 2.06 -18.65 -16.39
N THR A 392 0.79 -19.02 -16.58
CA THR A 392 -0.27 -18.83 -15.58
C THR A 392 -0.32 -19.93 -14.51
N GLY A 393 0.48 -20.99 -14.64
CA GLY A 393 0.50 -22.13 -13.72
C GLY A 393 1.43 -21.95 -12.51
N GLU A 394 2.27 -20.91 -12.50
CA GLU A 394 3.17 -20.60 -11.38
C GLU A 394 2.49 -19.69 -10.35
N THR A 395 2.94 -19.78 -9.09
CA THR A 395 2.49 -18.88 -8.04
C THR A 395 2.66 -17.43 -8.50
N ASN A 396 1.58 -16.64 -8.45
CA ASN A 396 1.61 -15.27 -8.92
C ASN A 396 2.62 -14.44 -8.09
N ARG A 397 3.76 -14.14 -8.70
CA ARG A 397 4.87 -13.40 -8.09
C ARG A 397 4.42 -12.04 -7.57
N TYR A 398 3.52 -11.36 -8.29
CA TYR A 398 3.04 -10.03 -7.92
C TYR A 398 2.29 -10.09 -6.59
N LEU A 399 1.28 -10.96 -6.49
CA LEU A 399 0.42 -11.04 -5.31
C LEU A 399 1.23 -11.35 -4.04
N VAL A 400 2.16 -12.31 -4.11
CA VAL A 400 2.95 -12.70 -2.95
C VAL A 400 3.92 -11.59 -2.51
N HIS A 401 4.61 -10.94 -3.45
CA HIS A 401 5.51 -9.83 -3.10
C HIS A 401 4.74 -8.61 -2.59
N LYS A 402 3.59 -8.30 -3.20
CA LYS A 402 2.71 -7.22 -2.77
C LYS A 402 2.20 -7.47 -1.36
N GLU A 403 1.75 -8.68 -1.04
CA GLU A 403 1.26 -9.00 0.29
C GLU A 403 2.37 -8.85 1.35
N CYS A 404 3.59 -9.32 1.07
CA CYS A 404 4.75 -9.05 1.94
C CYS A 404 5.03 -7.55 2.09
N ALA A 405 5.01 -6.80 0.98
CA ALA A 405 5.29 -5.38 0.95
C ALA A 405 4.28 -4.59 1.79
N ASP A 406 2.99 -4.76 1.49
CA ASP A 406 1.91 -3.99 2.11
C ASP A 406 1.75 -4.36 3.59
N LYS A 407 1.72 -5.65 3.93
CA LYS A 407 1.56 -6.09 5.33
C LYS A 407 2.79 -5.74 6.18
N GLY A 408 3.99 -5.93 5.65
CA GLY A 408 5.23 -5.58 6.35
C GLY A 408 5.36 -4.07 6.58
N ARG A 409 5.04 -3.27 5.55
CA ARG A 409 4.98 -1.80 5.63
C ARG A 409 4.00 -1.34 6.69
N ASP A 410 2.77 -1.86 6.67
CA ASP A 410 1.73 -1.49 7.62
C ASP A 410 2.10 -1.79 9.07
N VAL A 411 2.63 -3.00 9.34
CA VAL A 411 3.07 -3.37 10.69
C VAL A 411 4.10 -2.36 11.20
N LEU A 412 5.12 -2.05 10.40
CA LEU A 412 6.19 -1.13 10.83
C LEU A 412 5.69 0.31 11.04
N LEU A 413 4.71 0.75 10.27
CA LEU A 413 4.11 2.08 10.42
C LEU A 413 3.26 2.19 11.66
N ASP A 414 2.50 1.15 11.99
CA ASP A 414 1.76 1.13 13.25
C ASP A 414 2.76 1.23 14.41
N LEU A 415 3.87 0.48 14.35
CA LEU A 415 4.91 0.54 15.39
C LEU A 415 5.44 1.96 15.60
N GLU A 416 5.60 2.78 14.56
CA GLU A 416 6.06 4.18 14.70
C GLU A 416 5.14 5.05 15.57
N VAL A 417 3.85 4.72 15.63
CA VAL A 417 2.85 5.55 16.32
C VAL A 417 2.30 4.94 17.60
N ILE A 418 2.34 3.61 17.76
CA ILE A 418 1.79 3.00 18.97
C ILE A 418 2.55 3.44 20.22
N ASP A 419 1.81 3.65 21.30
CA ASP A 419 2.33 3.73 22.65
C ASP A 419 2.32 2.34 23.29
N HIS A 420 3.33 1.54 22.95
CA HIS A 420 3.50 0.19 23.51
C HIS A 420 3.92 0.20 24.99
N GLN A 421 4.15 1.38 25.59
CA GLN A 421 4.48 1.50 27.01
C GLN A 421 3.25 1.66 27.91
N ASP A 422 2.08 1.91 27.33
CA ASP A 422 0.82 2.04 28.06
C ASP A 422 0.49 0.74 28.83
N THR A 423 0.48 0.84 30.17
CA THR A 423 0.19 -0.26 31.09
C THR A 423 -1.24 -0.25 31.62
N THR A 424 -2.13 0.56 31.03
CA THR A 424 -3.51 0.67 31.52
C THR A 424 -4.19 -0.71 31.48
N PRO A 425 -4.65 -1.25 32.64
CA PRO A 425 -5.25 -2.58 32.68
C PRO A 425 -6.47 -2.66 31.76
N VAL A 426 -6.59 -3.77 31.00
CA VAL A 426 -7.74 -4.08 30.10
C VAL A 426 -7.83 -3.21 28.84
N THR A 427 -7.10 -2.09 28.74
CA THR A 427 -7.18 -1.12 27.62
C THR A 427 -5.83 -0.72 27.04
N GLY A 428 -4.74 -1.34 27.51
CA GLY A 428 -3.39 -1.02 27.07
C GLY A 428 -3.25 -1.09 25.55
N GLU A 429 -2.71 -0.02 24.97
CA GLU A 429 -2.68 0.18 23.52
C GLU A 429 -1.99 -0.97 22.76
N LEU A 430 -1.00 -1.63 23.37
CA LEU A 430 -0.32 -2.79 22.78
C LEU A 430 -1.26 -3.99 22.55
N GLU A 431 -2.14 -4.31 23.51
CA GLU A 431 -3.08 -5.43 23.39
C GLU A 431 -4.17 -5.15 22.35
N VAL A 432 -4.61 -3.90 22.30
CA VAL A 432 -5.55 -3.39 21.30
C VAL A 432 -4.93 -3.48 19.91
N TRP A 433 -3.70 -3.00 19.75
CA TRP A 433 -2.95 -3.11 18.50
C TRP A 433 -2.76 -4.56 18.07
N LEU A 434 -2.31 -5.45 18.97
CA LEU A 434 -2.11 -6.87 18.67
C LEU A 434 -3.40 -7.52 18.16
N THR A 435 -4.56 -7.15 18.70
CA THR A 435 -5.85 -7.68 18.23
C THR A 435 -6.23 -7.13 16.85
N GLN A 436 -5.93 -5.87 16.56
CA GLN A 436 -6.22 -5.24 15.25
C GLN A 436 -5.29 -5.74 14.13
N ILE A 437 -4.05 -6.06 14.46
CA ILE A 437 -2.99 -6.34 13.47
C ILE A 437 -2.85 -7.82 13.10
N GLU A 438 -3.57 -8.72 13.77
CA GLU A 438 -3.44 -10.18 13.62
C GLU A 438 -3.49 -10.64 12.16
N ALA A 439 -4.47 -10.16 11.39
CA ALA A 439 -4.61 -10.50 9.98
C ALA A 439 -3.43 -10.03 9.12
N LYS A 440 -2.80 -8.89 9.46
CA LYS A 440 -1.62 -8.41 8.73
C LYS A 440 -0.38 -9.22 9.08
N ILE A 441 -0.20 -9.61 10.35
CA ILE A 441 0.92 -10.44 10.79
C ILE A 441 0.86 -11.83 10.14
N GLU A 442 -0.30 -12.48 10.13
CA GLU A 442 -0.47 -13.79 9.49
C GLU A 442 -0.35 -13.71 7.95
N GLY A 443 -0.86 -12.63 7.34
CA GLY A 443 -0.66 -12.37 5.90
C GLY A 443 0.82 -12.20 5.54
N TYR A 444 1.55 -11.39 6.30
CA TYR A 444 3.00 -11.24 6.12
C TYR A 444 3.75 -12.57 6.26
N ARG A 445 3.46 -13.33 7.32
CA ARG A 445 4.07 -14.66 7.55
C ARG A 445 3.81 -15.61 6.38
N THR A 446 2.56 -15.68 5.91
CA THR A 446 2.16 -16.59 4.83
C THR A 446 2.85 -16.25 3.52
N ALA A 447 2.83 -14.97 3.15
CA ALA A 447 3.52 -14.48 1.96
C ALA A 447 5.03 -14.69 2.07
N TYR A 448 5.64 -14.37 3.23
CA TYR A 448 7.07 -14.52 3.45
C TYR A 448 7.52 -15.98 3.37
N ARG A 449 6.75 -16.90 3.95
CA ARG A 449 6.98 -18.34 3.83
C ARG A 449 6.88 -18.81 2.39
N THR A 450 5.93 -18.28 1.62
CA THR A 450 5.78 -18.60 0.20
C THR A 450 6.99 -18.14 -0.62
N LEU A 451 7.56 -16.96 -0.30
CA LEU A 451 8.73 -16.42 -1.00
C LEU A 451 10.05 -17.11 -0.64
N THR A 452 10.21 -17.51 0.63
CA THR A 452 11.51 -17.91 1.17
C THR A 452 11.58 -19.38 1.57
N GLY A 453 10.44 -20.06 1.68
CA GLY A 453 10.33 -21.39 2.24
C GLY A 453 10.41 -21.44 3.78
N VAL A 454 10.67 -20.32 4.46
CA VAL A 454 10.85 -20.28 5.91
C VAL A 454 9.61 -19.76 6.62
N ASP A 455 9.18 -20.50 7.64
CA ASP A 455 8.04 -20.14 8.48
C ASP A 455 8.50 -19.34 9.71
N LEU A 456 8.15 -18.05 9.74
CA LEU A 456 8.39 -17.14 10.87
C LEU A 456 7.64 -17.55 12.14
N GLY A 457 6.68 -18.47 12.07
CA GLY A 457 6.01 -19.05 13.23
C GLY A 457 6.77 -20.21 13.89
N VAL A 458 7.92 -20.61 13.31
CA VAL A 458 8.79 -21.70 13.78
C VAL A 458 10.20 -21.20 14.10
N SER A 459 10.73 -20.25 13.31
CA SER A 459 12.07 -19.68 13.54
C SER A 459 12.01 -18.16 13.71
N PRO A 460 12.47 -17.61 14.85
CA PRO A 460 12.39 -16.18 15.14
C PRO A 460 13.47 -15.34 14.43
N THR A 461 14.53 -15.98 13.89
CA THR A 461 15.70 -15.27 13.35
C THR A 461 16.20 -15.90 12.05
N PRO A 462 15.42 -15.86 10.96
CA PRO A 462 15.92 -16.30 9.67
C PRO A 462 17.03 -15.36 9.18
N VAL A 463 18.00 -15.94 8.49
CA VAL A 463 19.21 -15.24 8.00
C VAL A 463 19.17 -15.05 6.48
N ILE A 464 18.03 -15.34 5.82
CA ILE A 464 17.91 -15.46 4.36
C ILE A 464 18.26 -14.14 3.65
N GLU A 465 17.75 -13.03 4.16
CA GLU A 465 17.99 -11.68 3.63
C GLU A 465 19.42 -11.18 3.89
N GLN A 466 20.12 -11.84 4.81
CA GLN A 466 21.49 -11.50 5.22
C GLN A 466 22.54 -12.37 4.54
N GLN A 467 22.13 -13.43 3.82
CA GLN A 467 23.04 -14.27 3.05
C GLN A 467 23.62 -13.47 1.87
N ALA A 468 24.96 -13.48 1.78
CA ALA A 468 25.75 -12.81 0.75
C ALA A 468 25.74 -13.56 -0.59
#